data_AF-A0AAE1UTU6-F1
#
_entry.id   AF-A0AAE1UTU6-F1
#
_cell.length_a   1.000
_cell.length_b   1.000
_cell.length_c   1.000
_cell.angle_alpha   90.00
_cell.angle_beta   90.00
_cell.angle_gamma   90.00
#
_symmetry.space_group_name_H-M   'P 1'
#
loop_
_entity.id
_entity.type
_entity.pdbx_description
1 polymer ?
#
loop_
_entity_poly.entity_id
_entity_poly.type
_entity_poly.pdbx_seq_one_letter_code
_entity_poly.pdbx_strand_id
1 'polypeptide(L)' 'MSYFAKFFFKIKHNISYKKIQIVALQNYDALFVRSGTQVTADVIAASKLKFIGRAGVGVDNIDVNAATSKGVIVVK' A
#
# COMPACT_ATOMS: atom_id res chain seq x y z
N MET A 1 -9.20 17.47 25.02
CA MET A 1 -9.28 16.47 23.92
C MET A 1 -7.96 16.43 23.18
N SER A 2 -7.09 15.45 23.45
CA SER A 2 -5.82 15.28 22.72
C SER A 2 -6.02 14.27 21.58
N TYR A 3 -6.04 14.76 20.34
CA TYR A 3 -6.02 13.94 19.13
C TYR A 3 -4.57 13.53 18.84
N PHE A 4 -4.02 12.58 19.61
CA PHE A 4 -2.76 11.94 19.24
C PHE A 4 -3.07 10.53 18.73
N ALA A 5 -3.15 10.38 17.41
CA ALA A 5 -3.16 9.08 16.77
C ALA A 5 -1.80 8.41 17.00
N LYS A 6 -1.81 7.28 17.71
CA LYS A 6 -0.63 6.43 17.92
C LYS A 6 -0.33 5.70 16.62
N PHE A 7 0.64 6.20 15.84
CA PHE A 7 1.14 5.50 14.65
C PHE A 7 2.25 4.53 15.06
N PHE A 8 1.97 3.22 15.03
CA PHE A 8 3.01 2.19 15.14
C PHE A 8 3.49 1.84 13.72
N PHE A 9 4.70 2.24 13.38
CA PHE A 9 5.29 1.94 12.07
C PHE A 9 6.19 0.71 12.18
N LYS A 10 5.75 -0.42 11.60
CA LYS A 10 6.61 -1.59 11.41
C LYS A 10 7.24 -1.49 10.03
N ILE A 11 8.52 -1.13 9.96
CA ILE A 11 9.26 -1.10 8.68
C ILE A 11 9.84 -2.47 8.41
N LYS A 12 9.50 -3.08 7.28
CA LYS A 12 10.24 -4.21 6.74
C LYS A 12 10.88 -3.79 5.43
N HIS A 13 12.20 -3.68 5.42
CA HIS A 13 12.95 -3.43 4.19
C HIS A 13 13.05 -4.72 3.37
N ASN A 14 12.90 -4.58 2.04
CA ASN A 14 13.25 -5.56 1.02
C ASN A 14 12.37 -6.83 0.96
N ILE A 15 11.06 -6.65 0.69
CA ILE A 15 10.29 -7.72 0.04
C ILE A 15 10.78 -7.77 -1.40
N SER A 16 11.54 -8.82 -1.73
CA SER A 16 12.11 -9.06 -3.07
C SER A 16 11.10 -8.73 -4.17
N TYR A 17 11.55 -7.95 -5.16
CA TYR A 17 10.81 -7.29 -6.24
C TYR A 17 9.89 -8.19 -7.09
N LYS A 18 9.85 -9.51 -6.85
CA LYS A 18 9.18 -10.47 -7.72
C LYS A 18 7.72 -10.75 -7.41
N LYS A 19 7.20 -10.44 -6.21
CA LYS A 19 5.75 -10.59 -5.92
C LYS A 19 5.36 -9.95 -4.60
N ILE A 20 4.26 -9.21 -4.58
CA ILE A 20 3.59 -8.86 -3.33
C ILE A 20 2.98 -10.13 -2.74
N GLN A 21 3.38 -10.50 -1.53
CA GLN A 21 2.73 -11.57 -0.78
C GLN A 21 1.59 -10.96 0.04
N ILE A 22 0.35 -11.26 -0.36
CA ILE A 22 -0.89 -10.78 0.29
C ILE A 22 -0.86 -11.00 1.82
N VAL A 23 -0.35 -12.16 2.26
CA VAL A 23 -0.24 -12.53 3.69
C VAL A 23 0.61 -11.52 4.47
N ALA A 24 1.67 -10.98 3.86
CA ALA A 24 2.51 -9.98 4.52
C ALA A 24 1.74 -8.66 4.73
N LEU A 25 0.90 -8.25 3.77
CA LEU A 25 0.18 -6.97 3.80
C LEU A 25 -0.95 -6.90 4.84
N GLN A 26 -1.38 -8.02 5.41
CA GLN A 26 -2.40 -8.00 6.46
C GLN A 26 -1.93 -7.37 7.78
N ASN A 27 -0.62 -7.18 7.94
CA ASN A 27 0.00 -6.63 9.14
C ASN A 27 0.48 -5.18 8.97
N TYR A 28 0.16 -4.54 7.85
CA TYR A 28 0.63 -3.19 7.55
C TYR A 28 -0.54 -2.30 7.14
N ASP A 29 -0.51 -1.06 7.63
CA ASP A 29 -1.47 -0.02 7.25
C ASP A 29 -1.04 0.75 5.99
N ALA A 30 0.24 0.68 5.60
CA ALA A 30 0.78 1.45 4.48
C ALA A 30 1.74 0.63 3.61
N LEU A 31 1.70 0.88 2.31
CA LEU A 31 2.59 0.28 1.32
C LEU A 31 3.25 1.38 0.49
N PHE A 32 4.57 1.35 0.35
CA PHE A 32 5.30 2.23 -0.55
C PHE A 32 5.96 1.41 -1.67
N VAL A 33 5.70 1.79 -2.92
CA VAL A 33 6.21 1.09 -4.12
C VAL A 33 6.98 2.02 -5.05
N ARG A 34 7.73 1.42 -5.98
CA ARG A 34 8.32 2.06 -7.17
C ARG A 34 7.71 1.43 -8.43
N SER A 35 8.16 1.86 -9.61
CA SER A 35 7.64 1.41 -10.91
C SER A 35 7.61 -0.11 -11.12
N GLY A 36 8.52 -0.87 -10.50
CA GLY A 36 8.65 -2.31 -10.71
C GLY A 36 7.61 -3.20 -10.01
N THR A 37 6.74 -2.65 -9.15
CA THR A 37 5.80 -3.46 -8.35
C THR A 37 4.37 -3.16 -8.71
N GLN A 38 3.63 -4.19 -9.14
CA GLN A 38 2.21 -4.07 -9.48
C GLN A 38 1.31 -4.25 -8.25
N VAL A 39 0.46 -3.27 -7.98
CA VAL A 39 -0.52 -3.26 -6.89
C VAL A 39 -1.91 -3.41 -7.51
N THR A 40 -2.30 -4.66 -7.77
CA THR A 40 -3.55 -5.01 -8.44
C THR A 40 -4.75 -4.97 -7.50
N ALA A 41 -5.97 -4.99 -8.05
CA ALA A 41 -7.21 -5.10 -7.28
C ALA A 41 -7.19 -6.25 -6.26
N ASP A 42 -6.74 -7.44 -6.64
CA ASP A 42 -6.68 -8.62 -5.74
C ASP A 42 -5.78 -8.37 -4.53
N VAL A 43 -4.63 -7.73 -4.77
CA VAL A 43 -3.69 -7.36 -3.70
C VAL A 43 -4.33 -6.36 -2.75
N ILE A 44 -4.99 -5.34 -3.30
CA ILE A 44 -5.67 -4.31 -2.53
C ILE A 44 -6.80 -4.94 -1.71
N ALA A 45 -7.67 -5.73 -2.34
CA ALA A 45 -8.82 -6.40 -1.74
C ALA A 45 -8.41 -7.29 -0.55
N ALA A 46 -7.30 -8.01 -0.66
CA ALA A 46 -6.85 -8.94 0.38
C ALA A 46 -5.95 -8.31 1.46
N SER A 47 -5.62 -7.01 1.36
CA SER A 47 -4.79 -6.28 2.32
C SER A 47 -5.59 -5.57 3.43
N LYS A 48 -4.91 -5.03 4.46
CA LYS A 48 -5.49 -4.09 5.45
C LYS A 48 -4.97 -2.66 5.26
N LEU A 49 -4.45 -2.37 4.08
CA LEU A 49 -3.84 -1.08 3.78
C LEU A 49 -4.87 0.04 3.86
N LYS A 50 -4.45 1.16 4.42
CA LYS A 50 -5.14 2.46 4.42
C LYS A 50 -4.46 3.45 3.47
N PHE A 51 -3.19 3.20 3.15
CA PHE A 51 -2.38 4.09 2.34
C PHE A 51 -1.47 3.33 1.36
N ILE A 52 -1.38 3.81 0.12
CA ILE A 52 -0.43 3.35 -0.88
C ILE A 52 0.31 4.57 -1.44
N GLY A 53 1.61 4.65 -1.20
CA GLY A 53 2.48 5.68 -1.77
C GLY A 53 3.30 5.12 -2.94
N ARG A 54 3.49 5.92 -3.99
CA ARG A 54 4.47 5.59 -5.03
C ARG A 54 5.55 6.65 -5.12
N ALA A 55 6.82 6.23 -5.07
CA ALA A 55 7.93 7.11 -5.36
C ALA A 55 8.18 7.17 -6.88
N GLY A 56 7.75 8.25 -7.55
CA GLY A 56 8.01 8.51 -8.98
C GLY A 56 6.85 9.20 -9.71
N VAL A 57 6.95 9.36 -11.03
CA VAL A 57 5.98 10.13 -11.85
C VAL A 57 4.78 9.29 -12.31
N GLY A 58 3.59 9.52 -11.75
CA GLY A 58 2.36 8.78 -12.08
C GLY A 58 1.99 7.72 -11.04
N VAL A 59 1.02 6.85 -11.35
CA VAL A 59 0.52 5.76 -10.47
C VAL A 59 0.08 4.52 -11.28
N ASP A 60 0.64 4.32 -12.47
CA ASP A 60 0.15 3.36 -13.48
C ASP A 60 0.24 1.88 -13.04
N ASN A 61 1.06 1.61 -12.03
CA ASN A 61 1.26 0.29 -11.43
C ASN A 61 0.37 0.05 -10.19
N ILE A 62 -0.61 0.92 -9.95
CA ILE A 62 -1.56 0.82 -8.85
C ILE A 62 -2.98 0.88 -9.44
N ASP A 63 -3.82 -0.08 -9.08
CA ASP A 63 -5.24 0.00 -9.37
C ASP A 63 -5.92 1.04 -8.47
N VAL A 64 -5.90 2.29 -8.92
CA VAL A 64 -6.45 3.44 -8.18
C VAL A 64 -7.95 3.30 -7.95
N ASN A 65 -8.68 2.68 -8.88
CA ASN A 65 -10.11 2.47 -8.75
C ASN A 65 -10.39 1.49 -7.61
N ALA A 66 -9.72 0.33 -7.61
CA ALA A 66 -9.84 -0.64 -6.52
C ALA A 66 -9.42 -0.05 -5.17
N ALA A 67 -8.35 0.76 -5.13
CA ALA A 67 -7.92 1.47 -3.93
C ALA A 67 -9.01 2.42 -3.42
N THR A 68 -9.55 3.25 -4.30
CA THR A 68 -10.60 4.23 -3.98
C THR A 68 -11.87 3.55 -3.48
N SER A 69 -12.35 2.51 -4.17
CA SER A 69 -13.53 1.74 -3.75
C SER A 69 -13.37 1.08 -2.38
N LYS A 70 -12.14 0.75 -1.99
CA LYS A 70 -11.82 0.18 -0.68
C LYS A 70 -11.55 1.24 0.39
N GLY A 71 -11.52 2.53 0.04
CA GLY A 71 -11.18 3.62 0.96
C GLY A 71 -9.68 3.72 1.27
N VAL A 72 -8.83 3.20 0.39
CA VAL A 72 -7.37 3.29 0.48
C VAL A 72 -6.89 4.53 -0.26
N ILE A 73 -6.12 5.38 0.42
CA ILE A 73 -5.59 6.61 -0.16
C ILE A 73 -4.35 6.29 -1.00
N VAL A 74 -4.33 6.78 -2.24
CA VAL A 74 -3.16 6.67 -3.14
C VAL A 74 -2.48 8.03 -3.28
N VAL A 75 -1.16 8.07 -3.08
CA VAL A 75 -0.35 9.29 -3.18
C VAL A 75 0.84 9.07 -4.10
N LYS A 76 1.14 10.11 -4.89
CA LYS A 76 2.29 10.24 -5.79
C LYS A 76 3.47 10.96 -5.13
#